data_AF-A0A1I3KYA9-F1
#
_entry.id   AF-A0A1I3KYA9-F1
#
_cell.length_a   1.000
_cell.length_b   1.000
_cell.length_c   1.000
_cell.angle_alpha   90.00
_cell.angle_beta   90.00
_cell.angle_gamma   90.00
#
_symmetry.space_group_name_H-M   'P 1'
#
loop_
_entity.id
_entity.type
_entity.pdbx_description
1 polymer ?
#
loop_
_entity_poly.entity_id
_entity_poly.type
_entity_poly.pdbx_seq_one_letter_code
_entity_poly.pdbx_strand_id
1 'polypeptide(L)'
;MLTERDIIRLVESDAWRMEALRAARALELPDWWICAGFVRSLVWDALHGYAERTPLADVDVVYYDAGCLDEGVEKALERKLRDRLPGVPWSVKNEARMHVLNGSPPYASSVDAIGKFPETATALGFALDADDRVRLTAPCGIGDAVRMIVRPTPYFRSRPELAAIYERRLASKDWSRLWPKIRVRPIRDADREVFSRRAAGCFRARYGQKRPALRLPALMRNSWCCSTLLPNCGTSGSELSPQTFRTTLLLRAGFAIRTSYLNCTEEISA
;
A
#
# COMPACT_ATOMS: atom_id res chain seq x y z
N MET A 1 -18.66 15.26 8.18
CA MET A 1 -17.82 14.14 7.67
C MET A 1 -18.75 13.22 6.90
N LEU A 2 -18.31 12.62 5.79
CA LEU A 2 -19.17 11.72 5.00
C LEU A 2 -19.67 10.55 5.84
N THR A 3 -20.96 10.24 5.72
CA THR A 3 -21.62 9.07 6.31
C THR A 3 -21.72 7.94 5.29
N GLU A 4 -22.11 6.74 5.72
CA GLU A 4 -22.40 5.62 4.80
C GLU A 4 -23.50 5.97 3.79
N ARG A 5 -24.53 6.71 4.22
CA ARG A 5 -25.59 7.19 3.33
C ARG A 5 -25.06 8.17 2.29
N ASP A 6 -24.11 9.03 2.65
CA ASP A 6 -23.50 9.94 1.68
C ASP A 6 -22.67 9.16 0.65
N ILE A 7 -21.95 8.12 1.08
CA ILE A 7 -21.17 7.24 0.19
C ILE A 7 -22.09 6.49 -0.79
N ILE A 8 -23.24 6.01 -0.31
CA ILE A 8 -24.27 5.39 -1.16
C ILE A 8 -24.79 6.40 -2.19
N ARG A 9 -25.15 7.61 -1.77
CA ARG A 9 -25.62 8.66 -2.70
C ARG A 9 -24.57 9.04 -3.75
N LEU A 10 -23.29 9.06 -3.37
CA LEU A 10 -22.19 9.32 -4.30
C LEU A 10 -22.16 8.28 -5.42
N VAL A 11 -22.32 6.98 -5.09
CA VAL A 11 -22.28 5.94 -6.12
C VAL A 11 -23.57 5.91 -6.94
N GLU A 12 -24.73 6.17 -6.32
CA GLU A 12 -26.01 6.28 -7.03
C GLU A 12 -26.01 7.41 -8.06
N SER A 13 -25.25 8.48 -7.80
CA SER A 13 -25.08 9.61 -8.72
C SER A 13 -24.00 9.39 -9.79
N ASP A 14 -23.26 8.28 -9.72
CA ASP A 14 -22.21 7.91 -10.66
C ASP A 14 -22.73 6.86 -11.64
N ALA A 15 -23.14 7.31 -12.82
CA ALA A 15 -23.73 6.46 -13.85
C ALA A 15 -22.84 5.27 -14.23
N TRP A 16 -21.53 5.50 -14.39
CA TRP A 16 -20.59 4.43 -14.77
C TRP A 16 -20.44 3.39 -13.66
N ARG A 17 -20.38 3.81 -12.40
CA ARG A 17 -20.31 2.87 -11.27
C ARG A 17 -21.62 2.10 -11.11
N MET A 18 -22.77 2.73 -11.33
CA MET A 18 -24.05 2.04 -11.32
C MET A 18 -24.20 1.04 -12.47
N GLU A 19 -23.70 1.36 -13.67
CA GLU A 19 -23.63 0.40 -14.79
C GLU A 19 -22.73 -0.80 -14.47
N ALA A 20 -21.56 -0.55 -13.88
CA ALA A 20 -20.66 -1.62 -13.43
C ALA A 20 -21.33 -2.51 -12.38
N LEU A 21 -22.04 -1.93 -11.40
CA LEU A 21 -22.79 -2.68 -10.39
C LEU A 21 -23.91 -3.53 -10.99
N ARG A 22 -24.67 -2.99 -11.97
CA ARG A 22 -25.70 -3.76 -12.68
C ARG A 22 -25.12 -4.87 -13.54
N ALA A 23 -23.94 -4.66 -14.13
CA ALA A 23 -23.24 -5.69 -14.88
C ALA A 23 -22.81 -6.85 -13.98
N ALA A 24 -22.26 -6.57 -12.80
CA ALA A 24 -21.92 -7.58 -11.81
C ALA A 24 -23.15 -8.31 -11.25
N ARG A 25 -24.23 -7.59 -10.92
CA ARG A 25 -25.50 -8.16 -10.47
C ARG A 25 -26.06 -9.20 -11.45
N ALA A 26 -25.96 -8.92 -12.74
CA ALA A 26 -26.47 -9.80 -13.79
C ALA A 26 -25.71 -11.14 -13.95
N LEU A 27 -24.60 -11.33 -13.23
CA LEU A 27 -23.96 -12.64 -13.13
C LEU A 27 -24.64 -13.57 -12.12
N GLU A 28 -25.53 -13.03 -11.27
CA GLU A 28 -26.29 -13.79 -10.26
C GLU A 28 -25.39 -14.61 -9.32
N LEU A 29 -24.20 -14.08 -9.04
CA LEU A 29 -23.24 -14.74 -8.15
C LEU A 29 -23.74 -14.74 -6.69
N PRO A 30 -23.44 -15.77 -5.90
CA PRO A 30 -23.70 -15.76 -4.47
C PRO A 30 -22.73 -14.81 -3.75
N ASP A 31 -23.24 -14.06 -2.77
CA ASP A 31 -22.45 -13.18 -1.87
C ASP A 31 -21.42 -12.29 -2.60
N TRP A 32 -21.83 -11.62 -3.68
CA TRP A 32 -20.92 -10.82 -4.49
C TRP A 32 -20.80 -9.37 -4.05
N TRP A 33 -19.65 -8.76 -4.32
CA TRP A 33 -19.33 -7.36 -4.04
C TRP A 33 -18.34 -6.81 -5.09
N ILE A 34 -18.49 -5.54 -5.48
CA ILE A 34 -17.41 -4.78 -6.15
C ILE A 34 -16.64 -3.99 -5.12
N CYS A 35 -15.33 -4.22 -5.02
CA CYS A 35 -14.55 -3.85 -3.84
C CYS A 35 -13.35 -2.93 -4.10
N ALA A 36 -12.68 -2.59 -2.99
CA ALA A 36 -11.37 -1.95 -2.92
C ALA A 36 -11.27 -0.62 -3.68
N GLY A 37 -10.59 -0.64 -4.83
CA GLY A 37 -10.31 0.56 -5.61
C GLY A 37 -11.58 1.26 -6.09
N PHE A 38 -12.63 0.49 -6.38
CA PHE A 38 -13.89 1.00 -6.92
C PHE A 38 -14.61 1.94 -5.96
N VAL A 39 -14.69 1.55 -4.68
CA VAL A 39 -15.30 2.35 -3.60
C VAL A 39 -14.35 3.45 -3.15
N ARG A 40 -13.08 3.11 -2.88
CA ARG A 40 -12.10 4.04 -2.32
C ARG A 40 -11.87 5.25 -3.22
N SER A 41 -11.71 5.02 -4.52
CA SER A 41 -11.52 6.10 -5.49
C SER A 41 -12.71 7.05 -5.52
N LEU A 42 -13.95 6.54 -5.48
CA LEU A 42 -15.15 7.38 -5.43
C LEU A 42 -15.13 8.32 -4.22
N VAL A 43 -14.87 7.75 -3.04
CA VAL A 43 -14.83 8.53 -1.79
C VAL A 43 -13.71 9.55 -1.83
N TRP A 44 -12.53 9.17 -2.30
CA TRP A 44 -11.38 10.06 -2.34
C TRP A 44 -11.50 11.15 -3.40
N ASP A 45 -12.00 10.84 -4.60
CA ASP A 45 -12.29 11.81 -5.66
C ASP A 45 -13.27 12.87 -5.14
N ALA A 46 -14.35 12.45 -4.47
CA ALA A 46 -15.32 13.35 -3.85
C ALA A 46 -14.69 14.26 -2.77
N LEU A 47 -13.84 13.71 -1.89
CA LEU A 47 -13.13 14.49 -0.85
C LEU A 47 -12.04 15.43 -1.40
N HIS A 48 -11.58 15.19 -2.63
CA HIS A 48 -10.65 16.06 -3.33
C HIS A 48 -11.36 17.07 -4.25
N GLY A 49 -12.65 16.89 -4.51
CA GLY A 49 -13.41 17.73 -5.42
C GLY A 49 -13.06 17.49 -6.89
N TYR A 50 -12.65 16.26 -7.23
CA TYR A 50 -12.35 15.90 -8.60
C TYR A 50 -13.64 15.76 -9.40
N ALA A 51 -13.71 16.47 -10.53
CA ALA A 51 -14.85 16.39 -11.45
C ALA A 51 -14.78 15.15 -12.34
N GLU A 52 -13.56 14.71 -12.66
CA GLU A 52 -13.31 13.50 -13.45
C GLU A 52 -12.96 12.33 -12.53
N ARG A 53 -13.47 11.15 -12.88
CA ARG A 53 -13.15 9.92 -12.16
C ARG A 53 -11.68 9.57 -12.35
N THR A 54 -10.99 9.29 -11.25
CA THR A 54 -9.64 8.71 -11.31
C THR A 54 -9.69 7.31 -11.96
N PRO A 55 -8.89 7.02 -13.01
CA PRO A 55 -8.86 5.71 -13.65
C PRO A 55 -8.51 4.59 -12.67
N LEU A 56 -9.20 3.47 -12.80
CA LEU A 56 -8.96 2.28 -12.01
C LEU A 56 -8.05 1.32 -12.77
N ALA A 57 -7.08 0.74 -12.07
CA ALA A 57 -6.25 -0.33 -12.63
C ALA A 57 -7.07 -1.62 -12.85
N ASP A 58 -8.02 -1.86 -11.96
CA ASP A 58 -8.87 -3.03 -11.86
C ASP A 58 -10.24 -2.66 -11.26
N VAL A 59 -11.26 -3.41 -11.64
CA VAL A 59 -12.56 -3.45 -10.94
C VAL A 59 -12.72 -4.85 -10.38
N ASP A 60 -12.42 -4.97 -9.08
CA ASP A 60 -12.46 -6.23 -8.35
C ASP A 60 -13.91 -6.61 -8.01
N VAL A 61 -14.40 -7.68 -8.62
CA VAL A 61 -15.65 -8.37 -8.27
C VAL A 61 -15.27 -9.60 -7.46
N VAL A 62 -15.59 -9.59 -6.17
CA VAL A 62 -15.38 -10.74 -5.28
C VAL A 62 -16.71 -11.42 -5.02
N TYR A 63 -16.71 -12.73 -4.90
CA TYR A 63 -17.88 -13.52 -4.55
C TYR A 63 -17.46 -14.74 -3.72
N TYR A 64 -18.40 -15.40 -3.05
CA TYR A 64 -18.11 -16.57 -2.22
C TYR A 64 -18.96 -17.76 -2.65
N ASP A 65 -18.30 -18.77 -3.22
CA ASP A 65 -18.92 -20.04 -3.56
C ASP A 65 -17.97 -21.20 -3.22
N ALA A 66 -18.21 -21.86 -2.09
CA ALA A 66 -17.43 -23.02 -1.67
C ALA A 66 -17.69 -24.26 -2.54
N GLY A 67 -18.76 -24.28 -3.35
CA GLY A 67 -19.09 -25.37 -4.27
C GLY A 67 -18.28 -25.36 -5.57
N CYS A 68 -17.63 -24.24 -5.91
CA CYS A 68 -16.93 -24.08 -7.19
C CYS A 68 -15.58 -23.35 -7.03
N LEU A 69 -14.49 -24.10 -6.87
CA LEU A 69 -13.13 -23.56 -6.69
C LEU A 69 -12.32 -23.43 -8.00
N ASP A 70 -12.95 -23.60 -9.16
CA ASP A 70 -12.27 -23.53 -10.45
C ASP A 70 -12.00 -22.08 -10.89
N GLU A 71 -10.73 -21.73 -11.06
CA GLU A 71 -10.32 -20.43 -11.61
C GLU A 71 -10.82 -20.21 -13.04
N GLY A 72 -11.02 -21.28 -13.82
CA GLY A 72 -11.59 -21.21 -15.17
C GLY A 72 -12.96 -20.54 -15.20
N VAL A 73 -13.77 -20.75 -14.15
CA VAL A 73 -15.08 -20.11 -13.97
C VAL A 73 -14.91 -18.62 -13.70
N GLU A 74 -13.97 -18.21 -12.84
CA GLU A 74 -13.65 -16.79 -12.63
C GLU A 74 -13.28 -16.10 -13.94
N LYS A 75 -12.44 -16.74 -14.77
CA LYS A 75 -12.05 -16.20 -16.08
C LYS A 75 -13.20 -16.16 -17.09
N ALA A 76 -14.15 -17.08 -17.00
CA ALA A 76 -15.37 -17.04 -17.80
C ALA A 76 -16.29 -15.88 -17.37
N LEU A 77 -16.42 -15.63 -16.07
CA LEU A 77 -17.17 -14.49 -15.54
C LEU A 77 -16.53 -13.16 -15.94
N GLU A 78 -15.20 -13.05 -15.87
CA GLU A 78 -14.46 -11.87 -16.38
C GLU A 78 -14.76 -11.62 -17.87
N ARG A 79 -14.86 -12.68 -18.70
CA ARG A 79 -15.25 -12.54 -20.12
C ARG A 79 -16.68 -12.03 -20.26
N LYS A 80 -17.65 -12.65 -19.57
CA LYS A 80 -19.06 -12.21 -19.59
C LYS A 80 -19.22 -10.73 -19.22
N LEU A 81 -18.47 -10.26 -18.21
CA LEU A 81 -18.48 -8.85 -17.82
C LEU A 81 -17.86 -7.94 -18.87
N ARG A 82 -16.75 -8.35 -19.50
CA ARG A 82 -16.14 -7.59 -20.61
C ARG A 82 -17.08 -7.50 -21.81
N ASP A 83 -17.81 -8.55 -22.11
CA ASP A 83 -18.79 -8.55 -23.21
C ASP A 83 -19.98 -7.63 -22.91
N ARG A 84 -20.41 -7.58 -21.64
CA ARG A 84 -21.55 -6.77 -21.19
C ARG A 84 -21.22 -5.30 -21.00
N LEU A 85 -20.05 -4.99 -20.43
CA LEU A 85 -19.58 -3.62 -20.22
C LEU A 85 -18.10 -3.54 -20.64
N PRO A 86 -17.84 -3.33 -21.95
CA PRO A 86 -16.50 -3.23 -22.50
C PRO A 86 -15.71 -2.04 -21.93
N GLY A 87 -14.38 -2.16 -21.92
CA GLY A 87 -13.47 -1.10 -21.45
C GLY A 87 -13.30 -1.02 -19.93
N VAL A 88 -14.07 -1.78 -19.15
CA VAL A 88 -13.86 -1.92 -17.71
C VAL A 88 -12.82 -3.03 -17.43
N PRO A 89 -11.78 -2.77 -16.62
CA PRO A 89 -10.73 -3.73 -16.32
C PRO A 89 -11.19 -4.75 -15.25
N TRP A 90 -12.14 -5.61 -15.62
CA TRP A 90 -12.74 -6.60 -14.72
C TRP A 90 -11.74 -7.61 -14.16
N SER A 91 -11.77 -7.80 -12.85
CA SER A 91 -11.06 -8.84 -12.10
C SER A 91 -12.07 -9.58 -11.24
N VAL A 92 -12.39 -10.84 -11.56
CA VAL A 92 -13.38 -11.63 -10.79
C VAL A 92 -12.65 -12.67 -9.96
N LYS A 93 -12.95 -12.79 -8.67
CA LYS A 93 -12.25 -13.70 -7.75
C LYS A 93 -13.24 -14.42 -6.84
N ASN A 94 -13.12 -15.74 -6.73
CA ASN A 94 -13.87 -16.50 -5.73
C ASN A 94 -13.09 -16.55 -4.42
N GLU A 95 -13.62 -15.90 -3.39
CA GLU A 95 -12.98 -15.82 -2.08
C GLU A 95 -12.88 -17.19 -1.38
N ALA A 96 -13.74 -18.15 -1.73
CA ALA A 96 -13.59 -19.53 -1.27
C ALA A 96 -12.29 -20.18 -1.75
N ARG A 97 -11.73 -19.76 -2.90
CA ARG A 97 -10.44 -20.22 -3.43
C ARG A 97 -9.28 -19.34 -3.00
N MET A 98 -9.48 -18.03 -2.92
CA MET A 98 -8.41 -17.05 -2.70
C MET A 98 -7.64 -17.24 -1.39
N HIS A 99 -8.25 -17.85 -0.36
CA HIS A 99 -7.54 -18.13 0.88
C HIS A 99 -6.28 -19.02 0.67
N VAL A 100 -6.34 -19.97 -0.28
CA VAL A 100 -5.22 -20.85 -0.63
C VAL A 100 -4.06 -20.04 -1.21
N LEU A 101 -4.34 -19.15 -2.16
CA LEU A 101 -3.34 -18.29 -2.78
C LEU A 101 -2.74 -17.28 -1.79
N ASN A 102 -3.53 -16.83 -0.84
CA ASN A 102 -3.11 -15.87 0.17
C ASN A 102 -2.40 -16.52 1.37
N GLY A 103 -2.35 -17.86 1.45
CA GLY A 103 -1.85 -18.57 2.63
C GLY A 103 -2.63 -18.23 3.90
N SER A 104 -3.93 -17.93 3.77
CA SER A 104 -4.80 -17.54 4.87
C SER A 104 -5.77 -18.67 5.24
N PRO A 105 -6.31 -18.68 6.47
CA PRO A 105 -7.40 -19.58 6.82
C PRO A 105 -8.60 -19.34 5.89
N PRO A 106 -9.40 -20.39 5.59
CA PRO A 106 -10.61 -20.25 4.78
C PRO A 106 -11.49 -19.09 5.24
N TYR A 107 -12.01 -18.34 4.27
CA TYR A 107 -12.94 -17.26 4.54
C TYR A 107 -14.34 -17.83 4.78
N ALA A 108 -15.12 -17.14 5.64
CA ALA A 108 -16.50 -17.53 5.93
C ALA A 108 -17.51 -16.92 4.94
N SER A 109 -17.15 -15.81 4.31
CA SER A 109 -17.96 -15.04 3.36
C SER A 109 -17.08 -14.06 2.59
N SER A 110 -17.63 -13.41 1.56
CA SER A 110 -16.93 -12.31 0.88
C SER A 110 -16.71 -11.12 1.80
N VAL A 111 -17.62 -10.82 2.73
CA VAL A 111 -17.43 -9.73 3.71
C VAL A 111 -16.26 -10.04 4.66
N ASP A 112 -16.12 -11.30 5.09
CA ASP A 112 -14.98 -11.74 5.88
C ASP A 112 -13.67 -11.61 5.10
N ALA A 113 -13.65 -11.99 3.82
CA ALA A 113 -12.49 -11.81 2.95
C ALA A 113 -12.11 -10.32 2.76
N ILE A 114 -13.09 -9.45 2.51
CA ILE A 114 -12.89 -8.00 2.39
C ILE A 114 -12.30 -7.42 3.68
N GLY A 115 -12.73 -7.89 4.85
CA GLY A 115 -12.18 -7.49 6.15
C GLY A 115 -10.70 -7.83 6.34
N LYS A 116 -10.18 -8.76 5.53
CA LYS A 116 -8.80 -9.23 5.54
C LYS A 116 -7.95 -8.61 4.45
N PHE A 117 -8.48 -7.63 3.71
CA PHE A 117 -7.67 -6.85 2.75
C PHE A 117 -6.50 -6.13 3.45
N PRO A 118 -5.47 -5.70 2.70
CA PRO A 118 -4.29 -5.12 3.32
C PRO A 118 -4.56 -3.79 4.04
N GLU A 119 -5.49 -2.97 3.57
CA GLU A 119 -5.74 -1.63 4.12
C GLU A 119 -7.19 -1.43 4.57
N THR A 120 -7.41 -0.73 5.69
CA THR A 120 -8.77 -0.44 6.16
C THR A 120 -9.57 0.41 5.17
N ALA A 121 -8.91 1.35 4.48
CA ALA A 121 -9.53 2.18 3.45
C ALA A 121 -9.82 1.43 2.13
N THR A 122 -9.37 0.17 1.99
CA THR A 122 -9.71 -0.71 0.87
C THR A 122 -10.66 -1.84 1.24
N ALA A 123 -10.83 -2.13 2.53
CA ALA A 123 -11.79 -3.08 3.06
C ALA A 123 -13.24 -2.53 2.99
N LEU A 124 -13.70 -2.22 1.78
CA LEU A 124 -15.01 -1.68 1.45
C LEU A 124 -15.55 -2.36 0.18
N GLY A 125 -16.88 -2.48 0.06
CA GLY A 125 -17.51 -3.03 -1.13
C GLY A 125 -18.92 -2.51 -1.37
N PHE A 126 -19.31 -2.42 -2.64
CA PHE A 126 -20.68 -2.16 -3.06
C PHE A 126 -21.30 -3.40 -3.68
N ALA A 127 -22.59 -3.60 -3.43
CA ALA A 127 -23.42 -4.60 -4.13
C ALA A 127 -24.79 -3.99 -4.43
N LEU A 128 -25.58 -4.66 -5.27
CA LEU A 128 -26.99 -4.35 -5.47
C LEU A 128 -27.86 -5.45 -4.86
N ASP A 129 -28.98 -5.06 -4.28
CA ASP A 129 -30.03 -6.01 -3.89
C ASP A 129 -30.96 -6.35 -5.08
N ALA A 130 -32.07 -7.05 -4.79
CA ALA A 130 -33.05 -7.44 -5.81
C ALA A 130 -33.78 -6.25 -6.44
N ASP A 131 -33.86 -5.12 -5.72
CA ASP A 131 -34.56 -3.90 -6.12
C ASP A 131 -33.61 -2.84 -6.70
N ASP A 132 -32.39 -3.24 -7.09
CA ASP A 132 -31.35 -2.34 -7.60
C ASP A 132 -30.89 -1.27 -6.59
N ARG A 133 -31.12 -1.49 -5.28
CA ARG A 133 -30.63 -0.58 -4.23
C ARG A 133 -29.20 -0.94 -3.84
N VAL A 134 -28.39 0.11 -3.67
CA VAL A 134 -26.98 -0.05 -3.31
C VAL A 134 -26.85 -0.48 -1.85
N ARG A 135 -26.05 -1.53 -1.65
CA ARG A 135 -25.57 -1.99 -0.35
C ARG A 135 -24.10 -1.66 -0.21
N LEU A 136 -23.70 -1.16 0.96
CA LEU A 136 -22.31 -0.90 1.32
C LEU A 136 -21.88 -1.90 2.40
N THR A 137 -20.72 -2.53 2.22
CA THR A 137 -20.02 -3.25 3.29
C THR A 137 -18.75 -2.52 3.67
N ALA A 138 -18.48 -2.46 4.97
CA ALA A 138 -17.32 -1.81 5.56
C ALA A 138 -16.88 -2.55 6.83
N PRO A 139 -16.33 -3.78 6.73
CA PRO A 139 -15.94 -4.59 7.89
C PRO A 139 -14.91 -3.91 8.81
N CYS A 140 -14.11 -2.98 8.29
CA CYS A 140 -13.19 -2.15 9.08
C CYS A 140 -13.75 -0.75 9.45
N GLY A 141 -15.01 -0.49 9.11
CA GLY A 141 -15.67 0.82 9.17
C GLY A 141 -15.21 1.78 8.07
N ILE A 142 -16.04 2.77 7.75
CA ILE A 142 -15.74 3.78 6.72
C ILE A 142 -14.74 4.86 7.17
N GLY A 143 -14.46 4.92 8.48
CA GLY A 143 -13.79 6.06 9.12
C GLY A 143 -12.44 6.41 8.50
N ASP A 144 -11.64 5.42 8.13
CA ASP A 144 -10.32 5.68 7.54
C ASP A 144 -10.41 6.12 6.09
N ALA A 145 -11.33 5.58 5.31
CA ALA A 145 -11.57 6.04 3.94
C ALA A 145 -12.01 7.51 3.93
N VAL A 146 -12.97 7.90 4.79
CA VAL A 146 -13.48 9.29 4.83
C VAL A 146 -12.50 10.29 5.47
N ARG A 147 -11.56 9.82 6.28
CA ARG A 147 -10.45 10.63 6.83
C ARG A 147 -9.19 10.59 5.97
N MET A 148 -9.23 9.88 4.84
CA MET A 148 -8.11 9.66 3.92
C MET A 148 -6.89 9.08 4.66
N ILE A 149 -7.11 8.09 5.51
CA ILE A 149 -6.06 7.38 6.25
C ILE A 149 -5.88 6.01 5.62
N VAL A 150 -4.64 5.69 5.25
CA VAL A 150 -4.24 4.36 4.79
C VAL A 150 -3.49 3.71 5.93
N ARG A 151 -4.04 2.64 6.49
CA ARG A 151 -3.41 1.86 7.56
C ARG A 151 -3.75 0.38 7.39
N PRO A 152 -2.94 -0.54 7.93
CA PRO A 152 -3.23 -1.97 7.86
C PRO A 152 -4.56 -2.31 8.53
N THR A 153 -5.27 -3.31 8.01
CA THR A 153 -6.41 -3.92 8.70
C THR A 153 -5.96 -4.63 9.99
N PRO A 154 -6.88 -4.88 10.95
CA PRO A 154 -6.56 -5.68 12.14
C PRO A 154 -5.94 -7.04 11.79
N TYR A 155 -6.43 -7.68 10.72
CA TYR A 155 -5.89 -8.94 10.21
C TYR A 155 -4.40 -8.83 9.85
N PHE A 156 -4.02 -7.81 9.07
CA PHE A 156 -2.63 -7.54 8.71
C PHE A 156 -1.79 -7.12 9.93
N ARG A 157 -2.32 -6.29 10.82
CA ARG A 157 -1.58 -5.83 12.01
C ARG A 157 -1.23 -6.98 12.96
N SER A 158 -2.11 -7.98 13.10
CA SER A 158 -1.89 -9.14 13.95
C SER A 158 -0.85 -10.15 13.41
N ARG A 159 -0.38 -9.96 12.17
CA ARG A 159 0.45 -10.92 11.43
C ARG A 159 1.71 -10.27 10.87
N PRO A 160 2.82 -10.27 11.62
CA PRO A 160 4.08 -9.63 11.22
C PRO A 160 4.61 -10.08 9.86
N GLU A 161 4.34 -11.32 9.45
CA GLU A 161 4.71 -11.90 8.16
C GLU A 161 4.05 -11.20 6.96
N LEU A 162 2.89 -10.56 7.16
CA LEU A 162 2.17 -9.83 6.11
C LEU A 162 2.66 -8.38 5.95
N ALA A 163 3.58 -7.92 6.80
CA ALA A 163 4.15 -6.56 6.76
C ALA A 163 4.75 -6.20 5.41
N ALA A 164 5.58 -7.09 4.87
CA ALA A 164 6.25 -6.88 3.59
C ALA A 164 5.25 -6.77 2.42
N ILE A 165 4.09 -7.42 2.52
CA ILE A 165 3.03 -7.33 1.50
C ILE A 165 2.39 -5.94 1.53
N TYR A 166 2.04 -5.45 2.72
CA TYR A 166 1.47 -4.11 2.89
C TYR A 166 2.45 -3.01 2.43
N GLU A 167 3.70 -3.06 2.87
CA GLU A 167 4.71 -2.03 2.54
C GLU A 167 5.00 -1.97 1.03
N ARG A 168 5.13 -3.15 0.39
CA ARG A 168 5.30 -3.22 -1.08
C ARG A 168 4.09 -2.64 -1.81
N ARG A 169 2.89 -2.90 -1.29
CA ARG A 169 1.63 -2.37 -1.87
C ARG A 169 1.57 -0.85 -1.77
N LEU A 170 1.94 -0.27 -0.62
CA LEU A 170 2.06 1.18 -0.45
C LEU A 170 3.01 1.80 -1.48
N ALA A 171 4.21 1.21 -1.65
CA ALA A 171 5.20 1.70 -2.61
C ALA A 171 4.71 1.59 -4.06
N SER A 172 4.02 0.50 -4.41
CA SER A 172 3.55 0.25 -5.78
C SER A 172 2.40 1.17 -6.21
N LYS A 173 1.50 1.51 -5.28
CA LYS A 173 0.27 2.24 -5.60
C LYS A 173 0.47 3.76 -5.54
N ASP A 174 1.44 4.24 -4.76
CA ASP A 174 1.79 5.66 -4.58
C ASP A 174 0.55 6.58 -4.58
N TRP A 175 -0.42 6.25 -3.74
CA TRP A 175 -1.70 6.96 -3.70
C TRP A 175 -1.55 8.46 -3.43
N SER A 176 -0.47 8.87 -2.76
CA SER A 176 -0.16 10.26 -2.44
C SER A 176 -0.02 11.13 -3.68
N ARG A 177 0.40 10.55 -4.80
CA ARG A 177 0.53 11.25 -6.07
C ARG A 177 -0.83 11.63 -6.66
N LEU A 178 -1.83 10.76 -6.51
CA LEU A 178 -3.18 10.97 -7.05
C LEU A 178 -4.09 11.69 -6.06
N TRP A 179 -3.93 11.45 -4.75
CA TRP A 179 -4.75 12.00 -3.69
C TRP A 179 -3.85 12.63 -2.62
N PRO A 180 -3.44 13.90 -2.77
CA PRO A 180 -2.42 14.53 -1.92
C PRO A 180 -2.82 14.70 -0.44
N LYS A 181 -4.11 14.58 -0.10
CA LYS A 181 -4.60 14.70 1.28
C LYS A 181 -4.51 13.39 2.08
N ILE A 182 -4.05 12.28 1.47
CA ILE A 182 -3.96 11.01 2.19
C ILE A 182 -2.87 11.01 3.24
N ARG A 183 -3.07 10.19 4.27
CA ARG A 183 -2.12 9.96 5.36
C ARG A 183 -1.87 8.47 5.50
N VAL A 184 -0.67 8.05 5.13
CA VAL A 184 -0.24 6.65 5.28
C VAL A 184 0.23 6.40 6.72
N ARG A 185 -0.04 5.21 7.23
CA ARG A 185 0.47 4.71 8.50
C ARG A 185 1.30 3.45 8.24
N PRO A 186 2.49 3.33 8.86
CA PRO A 186 3.26 2.10 8.77
C PRO A 186 2.52 0.94 9.45
N ILE A 187 2.94 -0.30 9.15
CA ILE A 187 2.30 -1.47 9.77
C ILE A 187 2.65 -1.63 11.24
N ARG A 188 3.91 -1.32 11.58
CA ARG A 188 4.37 -1.14 12.95
C ARG A 188 4.35 0.36 13.20
N ASP A 189 3.72 0.81 14.27
CA ASP A 189 4.00 2.14 14.77
C ASP A 189 5.49 2.13 15.10
N ALA A 190 6.33 2.79 14.30
CA ALA A 190 7.71 3.01 14.66
C ALA A 190 7.68 3.63 16.04
N ASP A 191 8.22 2.92 17.03
CA ASP A 191 8.05 3.18 18.44
C ASP A 191 8.01 4.69 18.73
N ARG A 192 6.81 5.24 18.95
CA ARG A 192 6.64 6.52 19.63
C ARG A 192 6.96 6.37 21.12
N GLU A 193 7.95 5.56 21.47
CA GLU A 193 8.46 5.41 22.82
C GLU A 193 9.86 4.75 22.91
N VAL A 194 10.75 4.88 21.92
CA VAL A 194 12.17 4.43 22.12
C VAL A 194 13.21 5.51 21.79
N PHE A 195 12.84 6.56 21.04
CA PHE A 195 13.77 7.66 20.69
C PHE A 195 13.66 8.93 21.58
N SER A 196 13.14 8.80 22.81
CA SER A 196 13.15 9.91 23.81
C SER A 196 13.91 9.57 25.10
N ARG A 197 14.41 8.35 25.30
CA ARG A 197 15.15 7.98 26.52
C ARG A 197 16.66 7.78 26.36
N ARG A 198 17.24 8.01 25.17
CA ARG A 198 18.71 8.02 24.97
C ARG A 198 19.36 9.41 24.88
N ALA A 199 18.58 10.49 24.83
CA ALA A 199 19.12 11.86 24.87
C ALA A 199 19.07 12.53 26.26
N ALA A 200 18.39 11.93 27.26
CA ALA A 200 18.28 12.48 28.61
C ALA A 200 19.09 11.70 29.68
N GLY A 201 19.95 10.76 29.26
CA GLY A 201 20.65 9.83 30.15
C GLY A 201 22.18 9.85 30.05
N CYS A 202 22.79 10.90 29.50
CA CYS A 202 24.25 10.99 29.40
C CYS A 202 24.84 12.36 29.77
N PHE A 203 24.11 13.19 30.52
CA PHE A 203 24.60 14.49 30.97
C PHE A 203 24.24 14.77 32.43
N ARG A 204 24.76 13.98 33.36
CA ARG A 204 25.13 14.43 34.72
C ARG A 204 25.78 13.29 35.51
N ALA A 205 26.74 13.68 36.32
CA ALA A 205 27.42 12.93 37.39
C ALA A 205 28.64 12.08 36.99
N ARG A 206 29.79 12.76 36.84
CA ARG A 206 30.93 12.53 37.74
C ARG A 206 31.98 13.65 37.62
N TYR A 207 31.73 14.75 38.32
CA TYR A 207 32.77 15.63 38.84
C TYR A 207 32.60 15.68 40.35
N GLY A 208 33.66 15.34 41.08
CA GLY A 208 33.78 15.67 42.51
C GLY A 208 34.10 14.50 43.44
N GLN A 209 35.34 14.01 43.43
CA GLN A 209 36.04 13.78 44.71
C GLN A 209 37.57 13.79 44.50
N LYS A 210 38.24 14.56 45.35
CA LYS A 210 39.68 14.85 45.34
C LYS A 210 40.45 13.87 46.25
N ARG A 211 41.75 13.73 45.91
CA ARG A 211 42.96 13.50 46.75
C ARG A 211 43.51 12.06 46.80
N PRO A 212 44.82 11.86 47.08
CA PRO A 212 46.00 12.69 46.80
C PRO A 212 47.16 11.94 46.10
N ALA A 213 48.20 12.71 45.77
CA ALA A 213 49.41 12.33 45.04
C ALA A 213 50.33 11.34 45.76
N LEU A 214 50.97 10.47 44.97
CA LEU A 214 52.21 9.75 45.31
C LEU A 214 53.09 9.64 44.06
N ARG A 215 54.40 9.57 44.31
CA ARG A 215 55.51 10.14 43.53
C ARG A 215 56.00 9.30 42.34
N LEU A 216 56.59 10.01 41.36
CA LEU A 216 57.44 9.54 40.25
C LEU A 216 58.67 8.72 40.71
N PRO A 217 59.29 7.98 39.79
CA PRO A 217 60.56 8.48 39.24
C PRO A 217 60.61 8.53 37.70
N ALA A 218 61.36 9.52 37.22
CA ALA A 218 61.67 9.79 35.82
C ALA A 218 62.84 8.94 35.33
N LEU A 219 62.90 8.67 34.02
CA LEU A 219 64.17 8.51 33.30
C LEU A 219 64.02 8.83 31.79
N MET A 220 64.90 9.74 31.38
CA MET A 220 65.49 10.02 30.07
C MET A 220 64.68 10.69 28.94
N ARG A 221 65.15 11.92 28.69
CA ARG A 221 64.99 12.80 27.52
C ARG A 221 65.89 12.35 26.37
N ASN A 222 65.51 12.75 25.16
CA ASN A 222 66.32 13.28 24.04
C ASN A 222 65.56 12.95 22.73
N SER A 223 65.48 13.74 21.67
CA SER A 223 65.90 15.10 21.33
C SER A 223 65.31 15.41 19.94
N TRP A 224 64.70 16.58 19.78
CA TRP A 224 64.83 17.54 18.66
C TRP A 224 64.61 17.17 17.17
N CYS A 225 63.92 18.12 16.51
CA CYS A 225 64.09 18.61 15.13
C CYS A 225 63.64 17.70 13.97
N CYS A 226 63.17 18.17 12.81
CA CYS A 226 63.03 19.49 12.18
C CYS A 226 62.05 19.29 11.00
N SER A 227 61.00 20.11 10.83
CA SER A 227 60.92 21.23 9.87
C SER A 227 60.48 20.88 8.43
N THR A 228 59.55 21.72 7.92
CA THR A 228 59.45 22.26 6.53
C THR A 228 59.05 21.28 5.41
N LEU A 229 58.18 21.57 4.43
CA LEU A 229 57.71 22.80 3.78
C LEU A 229 56.40 22.51 3.00
N LEU A 230 55.42 23.42 3.08
CA LEU A 230 54.45 23.77 2.01
C LEU A 230 55.20 24.67 0.96
N PRO A 231 54.64 25.24 -0.15
CA PRO A 231 53.22 25.38 -0.53
C PRO A 231 52.86 25.41 -2.05
N ASN A 232 51.55 25.59 -2.33
CA ASN A 232 50.92 26.41 -3.41
C ASN A 232 51.12 26.00 -4.89
N CYS A 233 50.28 26.34 -5.88
CA CYS A 233 49.03 27.10 -6.07
C CYS A 233 48.59 26.81 -7.53
N GLY A 234 47.36 27.12 -7.93
CA GLY A 234 47.12 27.49 -9.34
C GLY A 234 45.78 27.11 -9.95
N THR A 235 44.88 28.09 -9.95
CA THR A 235 43.54 28.18 -10.55
C THR A 235 43.52 28.44 -12.06
N SER A 236 42.47 27.94 -12.76
CA SER A 236 41.69 28.60 -13.84
C SER A 236 40.68 27.54 -14.37
N GLY A 237 39.37 27.76 -14.50
CA GLY A 237 38.61 28.79 -15.20
C GLY A 237 37.96 28.10 -16.42
N SER A 238 36.65 27.87 -16.52
CA SER A 238 35.66 28.85 -17.01
C SER A 238 34.28 28.18 -17.17
N GLU A 239 33.24 29.00 -17.02
CA GLU A 239 31.81 28.71 -17.22
C GLU A 239 31.43 28.50 -18.69
N LEU A 240 30.28 27.85 -18.96
CA LEU A 240 29.29 28.21 -20.00
C LEU A 240 28.04 27.29 -19.98
N SER A 241 26.88 27.88 -20.27
CA SER A 241 25.52 27.34 -20.42
C SER A 241 24.82 28.24 -21.48
N PRO A 242 23.63 27.97 -22.08
CA PRO A 242 22.91 26.75 -22.48
C PRO A 242 22.47 26.80 -23.99
N GLN A 243 21.90 25.72 -24.57
CA GLN A 243 20.72 25.72 -25.50
C GLN A 243 20.52 24.39 -26.31
N THR A 244 19.29 23.85 -26.18
CA THR A 244 18.36 23.34 -27.22
C THR A 244 18.84 22.41 -28.36
N PHE A 245 18.34 21.16 -28.39
CA PHE A 245 17.86 20.52 -29.64
C PHE A 245 16.76 19.49 -29.36
N ARG A 246 15.64 19.61 -30.10
CA ARG A 246 14.52 18.66 -30.21
C ARG A 246 14.94 17.41 -31.00
N THR A 247 14.31 16.25 -30.74
CA THR A 247 13.36 15.54 -31.65
C THR A 247 13.30 14.02 -31.34
N THR A 248 12.07 13.57 -31.03
CA THR A 248 11.39 12.28 -31.30
C THR A 248 12.19 11.00 -31.57
N LEU A 249 11.94 9.95 -30.77
CA LEU A 249 11.68 8.60 -31.29
C LEU A 249 10.80 7.76 -30.34
N LEU A 250 9.64 7.33 -30.85
CA LEU A 250 8.84 6.22 -30.35
C LEU A 250 9.62 4.91 -30.48
N LEU A 251 9.52 4.00 -29.50
CA LEU A 251 9.16 2.58 -29.72
C LEU A 251 9.11 1.78 -28.41
N ARG A 252 7.92 1.24 -28.14
CA ARG A 252 7.58 -0.06 -27.52
C ARG A 252 8.64 -0.73 -26.63
N ALA A 253 8.29 -0.89 -25.36
CA ALA A 253 8.62 -2.09 -24.60
C ALA A 253 7.44 -2.46 -23.69
N GLY A 254 6.66 -3.46 -24.12
CA GLY A 254 5.71 -4.14 -23.26
C GLY A 254 6.48 -5.04 -22.29
N PHE A 255 6.33 -4.80 -20.99
CA PHE A 255 6.86 -5.67 -19.96
C PHE A 255 5.69 -6.43 -19.32
N ALA A 256 5.54 -7.68 -19.74
CA ALA A 256 4.80 -8.68 -19.00
C ALA A 256 5.66 -9.10 -17.80
N ILE A 257 5.26 -8.70 -16.60
CA ILE A 257 5.88 -9.21 -15.37
C ILE A 257 5.21 -10.55 -15.07
N ARG A 258 5.86 -11.65 -15.47
CA ARG A 258 5.67 -12.97 -14.87
C ARG A 258 6.27 -12.93 -13.46
N THR A 259 5.43 -12.99 -12.44
CA THR A 259 5.85 -13.39 -11.09
C THR A 259 5.89 -14.91 -11.03
N SER A 260 7.05 -15.49 -11.31
CA SER A 260 7.37 -16.87 -10.96
C SER A 260 7.70 -16.95 -9.46
N TYR A 261 6.84 -17.63 -8.71
CA TYR A 261 7.15 -18.12 -7.37
C TYR A 261 8.12 -19.30 -7.51
N LEU A 262 9.35 -19.14 -7.01
CA LEU A 262 10.26 -20.25 -6.77
C LEU A 262 10.24 -20.54 -5.26
N ASN A 263 9.66 -21.69 -4.92
CA ASN A 263 9.81 -22.32 -3.62
C ASN A 263 11.22 -22.93 -3.54
N CYS A 264 11.99 -22.52 -2.54
CA CYS A 264 13.17 -23.25 -2.08
C CYS A 264 12.94 -23.64 -0.63
N THR A 265 12.44 -24.85 -0.40
CA THR A 265 12.60 -25.58 0.87
C THR A 265 12.59 -27.07 0.56
N GLU A 266 13.50 -27.78 1.25
CA GLU A 266 13.60 -29.24 1.42
C GLU A 266 14.54 -30.01 0.47
N GLU A 267 15.83 -29.97 0.82
CA GLU A 267 16.70 -31.15 0.78
C GLU A 267 17.28 -31.37 2.18
N ILE A 268 16.70 -32.28 2.96
CA ILE A 268 17.43 -33.09 3.95
C ILE A 268 16.82 -34.50 3.93
N SER A 269 17.59 -35.47 3.42
CA SER A 269 17.39 -36.89 3.66
C SER A 269 18.74 -37.60 3.57
N ALA A 270 19.30 -37.93 4.74
CA ALA A 270 20.11 -39.12 5.04
C ALA A 270 20.52 -39.06 6.52
#